data_AF-A0A6J6XFD7-F1
#
_entry.id   AF-A0A6J6XFD7-F1
#
_cell.length_a   1.000
_cell.length_b   1.000
_cell.length_c   1.000
_cell.angle_alpha   90.00
_cell.angle_beta   90.00
_cell.angle_gamma   90.00
#
_symmetry.space_group_name_H-M   'P 1'
#
loop_
_entity.id
_entity.type
_entity.pdbx_description
1 polymer ?
#
loop_
_entity_poly.entity_id
_entity_poly.type
_entity_poly.pdbx_seq_one_letter_code
_entity_poly.pdbx_strand_id
1 'polypeptide(L)' 'MTGPFLPFGGVGESGMGAYHGRAGVDTFQHLKPVLKRSTRVDAPLAYPPYTKRKFAILKKFI' A
#
# COMPACT_ATOMS: atom_id res chain seq x y z
N MET A 1 -13.81 8.27 -28.34
CA MET A 1 -13.35 7.57 -27.12
C MET A 1 -12.66 8.56 -26.20
N THR A 2 -13.41 9.51 -25.66
CA THR A 2 -12.90 10.57 -24.77
C THR A 2 -13.89 10.73 -23.61
N GLY A 3 -13.96 9.69 -22.77
CA GLY A 3 -14.73 9.75 -21.54
C GLY A 3 -13.89 10.42 -20.44
N PRO A 4 -14.41 11.43 -19.71
CA PRO A 4 -13.68 12.13 -18.65
C PRO A 4 -13.20 11.24 -17.48
N PHE A 5 -13.73 10.02 -17.38
CA PHE A 5 -13.43 9.05 -16.33
C PHE A 5 -12.46 7.94 -16.75
N LEU A 6 -12.10 7.88 -18.03
CA LEU A 6 -11.17 6.87 -18.54
C LEU A 6 -9.74 7.42 -18.50
N PRO A 7 -8.79 6.69 -17.89
CA PRO A 7 -7.39 7.10 -17.87
C PRO A 7 -6.82 7.07 -19.29
N PHE A 8 -6.21 8.18 -19.71
CA PHE A 8 -5.53 8.30 -20.99
C PHE A 8 -4.01 8.32 -20.76
N GLY A 9 -3.30 7.40 -21.41
CA GLY A 9 -1.87 7.19 -21.22
C GLY A 9 -1.29 6.22 -22.24
N GLY A 10 0.02 6.27 -22.42
CA GLY A 10 0.77 5.36 -23.30
C GLY A 10 1.34 4.16 -22.54
N VAL A 11 1.83 3.17 -23.29
CA VAL A 11 2.60 2.02 -22.79
C VAL A 11 3.80 1.75 -23.72
N GLY A 12 4.99 1.55 -23.16
CA GLY A 12 6.22 1.25 -23.92
C GLY A 12 6.73 2.48 -24.67
N GLU A 13 7.01 2.34 -25.98
CA GLU A 13 7.48 3.43 -26.86
C GLU A 13 6.50 4.61 -26.95
N SER A 14 5.21 4.38 -26.63
CA SER A 14 4.17 5.40 -26.63
C SER A 14 4.08 6.22 -25.33
N GLY A 15 4.90 5.91 -24.31
CA GLY A 15 4.95 6.61 -23.03
C GLY A 15 4.60 5.74 -21.82
N MET A 16 4.56 6.35 -20.63
CA MET A 16 4.22 5.69 -19.36
C MET A 16 3.36 6.60 -18.48
N GLY A 17 2.49 5.98 -17.67
CA GLY A 17 1.56 6.69 -16.81
C GLY A 17 0.29 7.08 -17.56
N ALA A 18 -0.72 7.48 -16.82
CA ALA A 18 -2.01 7.87 -17.37
C ALA A 18 -2.61 9.00 -16.56
N TYR A 19 -3.25 9.94 -17.23
CA TYR A 19 -3.95 11.06 -16.61
C TYR A 19 -5.42 11.03 -17.02
N HIS A 20 -6.16 12.11 -16.71
CA HIS A 20 -7.62 12.28 -16.89
C HIS A 20 -8.43 11.83 -15.67
N GLY A 21 -9.42 12.65 -15.30
CA GLY A 21 -10.23 12.46 -14.10
C GLY A 21 -9.38 12.24 -12.84
N ARG A 22 -9.71 11.19 -12.09
CA ARG A 22 -8.98 10.79 -10.87
C ARG A 22 -7.54 10.37 -11.13
N ALA A 23 -7.25 9.71 -12.27
CA ALA A 23 -5.90 9.28 -12.60
C ALA A 23 -4.94 10.48 -12.76
N GLY A 24 -5.43 11.61 -13.27
CA GLY A 24 -4.64 12.86 -13.33
C GLY A 24 -4.31 13.40 -11.93
N VAL A 25 -5.28 13.41 -11.02
CA VAL A 25 -5.07 13.85 -9.64
C VAL A 25 -4.08 12.94 -8.92
N ASP A 26 -4.27 11.62 -9.01
CA ASP A 26 -3.39 10.63 -8.38
C ASP A 26 -1.96 10.68 -8.94
N THR A 27 -1.79 11.06 -10.22
CA THR A 27 -0.46 11.17 -10.87
C THR A 27 0.37 12.33 -10.34
N PHE A 28 -0.26 13.45 -9.97
CA PHE A 28 0.44 14.65 -9.46
C PHE A 28 0.42 14.76 -7.94
N GLN A 29 -0.27 13.85 -7.25
CA GLN A 29 -0.32 13.79 -5.80
C GLN A 29 0.67 12.77 -5.25
N HIS A 30 1.24 13.12 -4.09
CA HIS A 30 2.01 12.16 -3.32
C HIS A 30 1.09 11.44 -2.33
N LEU A 31 0.78 10.17 -2.61
CA LEU A 31 0.02 9.32 -1.70
C LEU A 31 0.88 8.97 -0.47
N LYS A 32 0.76 9.78 0.58
CA LYS A 32 1.50 9.60 1.84
C LYS A 32 0.82 8.54 2.72
N PRO A 33 1.42 7.36 2.95
CA PRO A 33 0.85 6.37 3.85
C PRO A 33 0.95 6.84 5.30
N VAL A 34 -0.14 6.69 6.06
CA VAL A 34 -0.19 7.01 7.50
C VAL A 34 -0.76 5.82 8.26
N LEU A 35 0.06 5.22 9.14
CA LEU A 35 -0.39 4.16 10.04
C LEU A 35 -0.90 4.78 11.35
N LYS A 36 -2.18 4.57 11.67
CA LYS A 36 -2.76 4.93 12.96
C LYS A 36 -2.96 3.66 13.80
N ARG A 37 -2.15 3.49 14.84
CA ARG A 37 -2.22 2.35 15.77
C ARG A 37 -2.68 2.82 17.15
N SER A 38 -3.58 2.05 17.79
CA SER A 38 -3.96 2.29 19.18
C SER A 38 -2.92 1.72 20.14
N THR A 39 -2.66 2.41 21.24
CA THR A 39 -1.80 1.92 22.33
C THR A 39 -2.47 0.88 23.22
N ARG A 40 -3.79 0.65 23.07
CA ARG A 40 -4.54 -0.31 23.91
C ARG A 40 -4.29 -1.77 23.56
N VAL A 41 -3.95 -2.06 22.30
CA VAL A 41 -3.74 -3.43 21.82
C VAL A 41 -2.31 -3.53 21.32
N ASP A 42 -1.46 -4.05 22.20
CA ASP A 42 -0.08 -4.32 21.88
C ASP A 42 0.16 -5.82 21.65
N ALA A 43 0.94 -6.15 20.63
CA ALA A 43 1.23 -7.53 20.28
C ALA A 43 2.48 -7.99 21.05
N PRO A 44 2.36 -8.79 22.12
CA PRO A 44 3.50 -9.24 22.93
C PRO A 44 4.49 -10.13 22.15
N LEU A 45 4.09 -10.56 20.95
CA LEU A 45 4.94 -11.27 19.99
C LEU A 45 6.04 -10.38 19.40
N ALA A 46 5.82 -9.06 19.32
CA ALA A 46 6.77 -8.10 18.76
C ALA A 46 7.96 -7.80 19.69
N TYR A 47 7.88 -8.17 20.96
CA TYR A 47 8.91 -7.86 21.96
C TYR A 47 9.74 -9.09 22.36
N PRO A 48 11.04 -8.89 22.66
CA PRO A 48 11.90 -9.95 23.20
C PRO A 48 11.47 -10.40 24.61
N PRO A 49 11.89 -11.60 25.07
CA PRO A 49 12.70 -12.59 24.36
C PRO A 49 11.89 -13.39 23.32
N TYR A 50 12.52 -13.71 22.19
CA TYR A 50 11.92 -14.49 21.11
C TYR A 50 12.10 -15.99 21.38
N THR A 51 11.07 -16.61 21.97
CA THR A 51 11.10 -18.03 22.31
C THR A 51 10.69 -18.92 21.12
N LYS A 52 11.07 -20.20 21.14
CA LYS A 52 10.67 -21.19 20.12
C LYS A 52 9.14 -21.25 19.93
N ARG A 53 8.37 -21.02 21.01
CA ARG A 53 6.89 -20.94 20.96
C ARG A 53 6.40 -19.71 20.19
N LYS A 54 6.96 -18.52 20.46
CA LYS A 54 6.67 -17.29 19.70
C LYS A 54 6.96 -17.48 18.21
N PHE A 55 8.07 -18.13 17.88
CA PHE A 55 8.45 -18.41 16.49
C PHE A 55 7.52 -19.43 15.80
N ALA A 56 7.09 -20.47 16.51
CA ALA A 56 6.12 -21.43 16.01
C ALA A 56 4.75 -20.78 15.75
N ILE A 57 4.32 -19.85 16.60
CA ILE A 57 3.10 -19.05 16.41
C ILE A 57 3.25 -18.19 15.15
N LEU A 58 4.33 -17.42 15.03
CA LEU A 58 4.58 -16.57 13.85
C LEU A 58 4.58 -17.37 12.53
N LYS A 59 5.28 -18.52 12.51
CA LYS A 59 5.37 -19.40 11.32
C LYS A 59 4.03 -20.02 10.91
N LYS A 60 3.06 -20.08 11.82
CA LYS A 60 1.70 -20.60 11.52
C LYS A 60 0.76 -19.52 10.95
N PHE A 61 1.10 -18.24 11.14
CA PHE A 61 0.33 -17.10 10.64
C PHE A 61 0.87 -16.49 9.34
N ILE A 62 2.12 -16.81 8.98
CA ILE A 62 2.67 -16.66 7.62
C ILE A 62 2.22 -17.87 6.80
#